data_AF-A0A828RY71-F1
#
_entry.id   AF-A0A828RY71-F1
#
_cell.length_a   1.000
_cell.length_b   1.000
_cell.length_c   1.000
_cell.angle_alpha   90.00
_cell.angle_beta   90.00
_cell.angle_gamma   90.00
#
_symmetry.space_group_name_H-M   'P 1'
#
loop_
_entity.id
_entity.type
_entity.pdbx_description
1 polymer ?
#
loop_
_entity_poly.entity_id
_entity_poly.type
_entity_poly.pdbx_seq_one_letter_code
_entity_poly.pdbx_strand_id
1 'polypeptide(L)'
;MMRILMIVVLLVIVDFFTGYVKAYLKCQLNSSVGLDGLIRKAMILFSMLVFKLLDEMLGFNLLNLLPSEGMLFFCEMGVENVGLMEILGGGVVLQEGTSILENLHELGVPIPTVLARRIERIKEVFLDERGDKYESTDG
;
A
#
# COMPACT_ATOMS: atom_id res chain seq x y z
N MET A 1 -14.33 6.50 10.80
CA MET A 1 -13.66 7.51 9.96
C MET A 1 -12.20 7.86 10.36
N MET A 2 -11.81 8.10 11.63
CA MET A 2 -10.37 8.38 11.96
C MET A 2 -9.48 7.13 12.14
N ARG A 3 -10.08 5.93 12.25
CA ARG A 3 -9.36 4.68 12.54
C ARG A 3 -8.31 4.32 11.49
N ILE A 4 -8.61 4.52 10.20
CA ILE A 4 -7.67 4.17 9.12
C ILE A 4 -6.46 5.12 9.07
N LEU A 5 -6.66 6.40 9.44
CA LEU A 5 -5.54 7.35 9.58
C LEU A 5 -4.56 6.88 10.67
N MET A 6 -5.08 6.41 11.82
CA MET A 6 -4.23 5.86 12.89
C MET A 6 -3.43 4.65 12.42
N ILE A 7 -4.06 3.74 11.67
CA ILE A 7 -3.40 2.54 11.12
C ILE A 7 -2.28 2.97 10.16
N VAL A 8 -2.56 3.91 9.24
CA VAL A 8 -1.55 4.40 8.30
C VAL A 8 -0.39 5.06 9.02
N VAL A 9 -0.66 5.94 9.99
CA VAL A 9 0.41 6.58 10.79
C VAL A 9 1.26 5.54 11.51
N LEU A 10 0.64 4.52 12.11
CA LEU A 10 1.36 3.41 12.74
C LEU A 10 2.25 2.67 11.74
N LEU A 11 1.74 2.34 10.56
CA LEU A 11 2.51 1.67 9.50
C LEU A 11 3.68 2.53 9.01
N VAL A 12 3.47 3.83 8.80
CA VAL A 12 4.52 4.77 8.41
C VAL A 12 5.66 4.80 9.44
N ILE A 13 5.32 4.77 10.74
CA ILE A 13 6.31 4.73 11.83
C ILE A 13 7.08 3.41 11.81
N VAL A 14 6.37 2.28 11.69
CA VAL A 14 6.99 0.94 11.59
C VAL A 14 7.91 0.88 10.37
N ASP A 15 7.45 1.36 9.22
CA ASP A 15 8.24 1.37 8.00
C ASP A 15 9.50 2.22 8.16
N PHE A 16 9.39 3.44 8.72
CA PHE A 16 10.54 4.28 9.01
C PHE A 16 11.55 3.55 9.91
N PHE A 17 11.08 2.86 10.95
CA PHE A 17 11.96 2.10 11.83
C PHE A 17 12.63 0.92 11.10
N THR A 18 11.87 0.13 10.34
CA THR A 18 12.44 -1.00 9.57
C THR A 18 13.44 -0.53 8.51
N GLY A 19 13.16 0.58 7.83
CA GLY A 19 14.06 1.21 6.87
C GLY A 19 15.32 1.77 7.54
N TYR A 20 15.20 2.36 8.72
CA TYR A 20 16.35 2.81 9.51
C TYR A 20 17.25 1.65 9.94
N VAL A 21 16.68 0.56 10.47
CA VAL A 21 17.42 -0.65 10.85
C VAL A 21 18.13 -1.26 9.64
N LYS A 22 17.45 -1.33 8.49
CA LYS A 22 18.05 -1.77 7.21
C LYS A 22 19.26 -0.92 6.83
N ALA A 23 19.13 0.40 6.85
CA ALA A 23 20.20 1.30 6.45
C ALA A 23 21.40 1.23 7.42
N TYR A 24 21.13 1.04 8.73
CA TYR A 24 22.15 0.83 9.75
C TYR A 24 22.93 -0.48 9.53
N LEU A 25 22.24 -1.60 9.32
CA LEU A 25 22.90 -2.90 9.12
C LEU A 25 23.65 -3.01 7.78
N LYS A 26 23.16 -2.34 6.73
CA LYS A 26 23.84 -2.30 5.42
C LYS A 26 24.95 -1.24 5.34
N CYS A 27 25.21 -0.48 6.40
CA CYS A 27 26.19 0.62 6.44
C CYS A 27 26.02 1.65 5.31
N GLN A 28 24.81 1.80 4.76
CA GLN A 28 24.47 2.73 3.67
C GLN A 28 23.59 3.87 4.18
N LEU A 29 24.02 4.53 5.25
CA LEU A 29 23.31 5.67 5.83
C LEU A 29 23.50 6.92 4.95
N ASN A 30 22.72 7.03 3.88
CA ASN A 30 22.62 8.26 3.10
C ASN A 30 21.44 9.10 3.58
N SER A 31 21.74 10.21 4.24
CA SER A 31 20.74 11.13 4.79
C SER A 31 19.82 11.72 3.72
N SER A 32 20.33 11.94 2.49
CA SER A 32 19.53 12.48 1.38
C SER A 32 18.45 11.49 0.94
N VAL A 33 18.75 10.19 0.91
CA VAL A 33 17.79 9.14 0.54
C VAL A 33 16.74 8.96 1.65
N GLY A 34 17.17 8.99 2.91
CA GLY A 34 16.24 8.91 4.05
C GLY A 34 15.28 10.10 4.14
N LEU A 35 15.78 11.31 3.86
CA LEU A 35 14.97 12.53 3.84
C LEU A 35 13.93 12.49 2.71
N ASP A 36 14.32 12.08 1.50
CA ASP A 36 13.40 11.99 0.36
C ASP A 36 12.24 11.00 0.64
N GLY A 37 12.56 9.85 1.25
CA GLY A 37 11.55 8.89 1.70
C GLY A 37 10.59 9.48 2.73
N LEU A 38 11.10 10.24 3.70
CA LEU A 38 10.27 10.88 4.72
C LEU A 38 9.37 11.98 4.15
N ILE A 39 9.88 12.81 3.24
CA ILE A 39 9.09 13.84 2.55
C ILE A 39 7.96 13.21 1.75
N ARG A 40 8.22 12.11 1.03
CA ARG A 40 7.19 11.39 0.28
C ARG A 40 6.07 10.89 1.20
N LYS A 41 6.41 10.30 2.35
CA LYS A 41 5.44 9.85 3.36
C LYS A 41 4.63 11.01 3.94
N ALA A 42 5.28 12.14 4.23
CA ALA A 42 4.61 13.34 4.71
C ALA A 42 3.58 13.86 3.69
N MET A 43 3.91 13.85 2.40
CA MET A 43 2.99 14.24 1.32
C MET A 43 1.79 13.29 1.19
N ILE A 44 1.99 11.98 1.41
CA ILE A 44 0.90 10.99 1.43
C ILE A 44 -0.05 11.25 2.62
N LEU A 45 0.49 11.50 3.81
CA LEU A 45 -0.33 11.83 4.98
C LEU A 45 -1.09 13.16 4.78
N PHE A 46 -0.45 14.14 4.16
CA PHE A 46 -1.09 15.41 3.81
C PHE A 46 -2.21 15.22 2.79
N SER A 47 -2.01 14.41 1.74
CA SER A 47 -3.07 14.15 0.77
C SER A 47 -4.27 13.45 1.42
N MET A 48 -4.04 12.51 2.34
CA MET A 48 -5.13 11.90 3.12
C MET A 48 -5.93 12.91 3.94
N LEU A 49 -5.27 13.94 4.49
CA LEU A 49 -5.96 15.02 5.20
C LEU A 49 -6.84 15.84 4.24
N VAL A 50 -6.37 16.14 3.03
CA VAL A 50 -7.16 16.85 2.02
C VAL A 50 -8.39 16.01 1.61
N PHE A 51 -8.21 14.72 1.34
CA PHE A 51 -9.32 13.82 0.99
C PHE A 51 -10.34 13.68 2.12
N LYS A 52 -9.86 13.66 3.38
CA LYS A 52 -10.73 13.66 4.56
C LYS A 52 -11.65 14.88 4.59
N LEU A 53 -11.12 16.07 4.28
CA LEU A 53 -11.89 17.30 4.20
C LEU A 53 -12.86 17.26 3.02
N LEU A 54 -12.44 16.73 1.86
CA LEU A 54 -13.30 16.60 0.69
C LEU A 54 -14.49 15.66 0.93
N ASP A 55 -14.29 14.52 1.60
CA ASP A 55 -15.37 13.61 1.95
C ASP A 55 -16.40 14.28 2.86
N GLU A 56 -15.95 15.09 3.83
CA GLU A 56 -16.84 15.82 4.74
C GLU A 56 -17.60 16.93 4.01
N MET A 57 -16.97 17.61 3.04
CA MET A 57 -17.63 18.64 2.23
C MET A 57 -18.62 18.07 1.21
N LEU A 58 -18.30 16.92 0.60
CA LEU A 58 -19.09 16.31 -0.47
C LEU A 58 -20.17 15.35 0.07
N GLY A 59 -20.04 14.89 1.32
CA GLY A 59 -20.91 13.85 1.88
C GLY A 59 -20.86 12.55 1.08
N PHE A 60 -19.73 12.29 0.40
CA PHE A 60 -19.59 11.15 -0.49
C PHE A 60 -19.53 9.84 0.30
N ASN A 61 -20.37 8.88 -0.07
CA ASN A 61 -20.32 7.53 0.48
C ASN A 61 -20.45 6.52 -0.67
N LEU A 62 -19.38 5.74 -0.90
CA LEU A 62 -19.30 4.72 -1.92
C LEU A 62 -20.38 3.65 -1.74
N LEU A 63 -20.81 3.38 -0.50
CA LEU A 63 -21.83 2.36 -0.24
C LEU A 63 -23.17 2.70 -0.89
N ASN A 64 -23.48 3.98 -1.09
CA ASN A 64 -24.70 4.43 -1.75
C ASN A 64 -24.70 4.12 -3.25
N LEU A 65 -23.55 3.78 -3.85
CA LEU A 65 -23.41 3.40 -5.25
C LEU A 65 -23.58 1.89 -5.47
N LEU A 66 -23.55 1.08 -4.40
CA LEU A 66 -23.66 -0.37 -4.49
C LEU A 66 -25.13 -0.82 -4.62
N PRO A 67 -25.41 -1.88 -5.41
CA PRO A 67 -26.71 -2.53 -5.41
C PRO A 67 -27.03 -3.15 -4.04
N SER A 68 -28.31 -3.34 -3.75
CA SER A 68 -28.84 -3.76 -2.44
C SER A 68 -28.23 -5.03 -1.87
N GLU A 69 -27.78 -5.96 -2.71
CA GLU A 69 -27.09 -7.19 -2.28
C GLU A 69 -25.68 -6.91 -1.72
N GLY A 70 -24.92 -6.02 -2.36
CA GLY A 70 -23.58 -5.64 -1.92
C GLY A 70 -23.61 -4.84 -0.62
N MET A 71 -24.64 -4.01 -0.43
CA MET A 71 -24.81 -3.20 0.78
C MET A 71 -24.97 -4.06 2.05
N LEU A 72 -25.66 -5.21 1.96
CA LEU A 72 -25.83 -6.13 3.10
C LEU A 72 -24.50 -6.69 3.59
N PHE A 73 -23.60 -7.07 2.68
CA PHE A 73 -22.27 -7.59 3.02
C PHE A 73 -21.44 -6.57 3.83
N PHE A 74 -21.43 -5.30 3.41
CA PHE A 74 -20.70 -4.25 4.13
C PHE A 74 -21.36 -3.87 5.45
N CYS A 75 -22.69 -3.87 5.51
CA CYS A 75 -23.45 -3.62 6.73
C CYS A 75 -23.18 -4.71 7.78
N GLU A 76 -23.10 -5.98 7.37
CA GLU A 76 -22.75 -7.11 8.24
C GLU A 76 -21.31 -7.04 8.75
N MET A 77 -20.40 -6.48 7.95
CA MET A 77 -19.04 -6.14 8.40
C MET A 77 -18.97 -4.90 9.33
N GLY A 78 -20.10 -4.24 9.61
CA GLY A 78 -20.17 -3.01 10.41
C GLY A 78 -19.57 -1.79 9.70
N VAL A 79 -19.49 -1.82 8.38
CA VAL A 79 -18.98 -0.72 7.55
C VAL A 79 -20.18 0.05 7.00
N GLU A 80 -20.53 1.14 7.69
CA GLU A 80 -21.71 1.94 7.37
C GLU A 80 -21.40 3.13 6.46
N ASN A 81 -20.13 3.53 6.36
CA ASN A 81 -19.69 4.62 5.48
C ASN A 81 -18.30 4.31 4.92
N VAL A 82 -18.16 4.39 3.60
CA VAL A 82 -16.88 4.30 2.90
C VAL A 82 -16.73 5.55 2.04
N GLY A 83 -15.97 6.52 2.50
CA GLY A 83 -15.60 7.72 1.73
C GLY A 83 -14.41 7.46 0.83
N LEU A 84 -14.00 8.49 0.09
CA LEU A 84 -12.78 8.47 -0.73
C LEU A 84 -11.53 8.28 0.14
N MET A 85 -11.54 8.78 1.37
CA MET A 85 -10.47 8.63 2.36
C MET A 85 -10.28 7.17 2.78
N GLU A 86 -11.36 6.40 2.95
CA GLU A 86 -11.24 4.96 3.24
C GLU A 86 -10.63 4.19 2.05
N ILE A 87 -11.02 4.53 0.82
CA ILE A 87 -10.46 3.91 -0.41
C ILE A 87 -8.97 4.24 -0.53
N LEU A 88 -8.62 5.52 -0.43
CA LEU A 88 -7.24 5.99 -0.51
C LEU A 88 -6.39 5.39 0.62
N GLY A 89 -6.91 5.41 1.85
CA GLY A 89 -6.26 4.85 3.02
C GLY A 89 -5.98 3.36 2.88
N GLY A 90 -6.90 2.59 2.29
CA GLY A 90 -6.68 1.18 1.97
C GLY A 90 -5.50 0.98 1.00
N GLY A 91 -5.41 1.81 -0.04
CA GLY A 91 -4.26 1.81 -0.97
C GLY A 91 -2.94 2.13 -0.28
N VAL A 92 -2.92 3.16 0.59
CA VAL A 92 -1.71 3.53 1.35
C VAL A 92 -1.29 2.43 2.31
N VAL A 93 -2.23 1.75 2.97
CA VAL A 93 -1.93 0.59 3.83
C VAL A 93 -1.20 -0.50 3.05
N LEU A 94 -1.66 -0.81 1.83
CA LEU A 94 -1.00 -1.80 0.96
C LEU A 94 0.41 -1.35 0.55
N GLN A 95 0.58 -0.07 0.22
CA GLN A 95 1.87 0.50 -0.14
C GLN A 95 2.86 0.46 1.03
N GLU A 96 2.47 0.92 2.22
CA GLU A 96 3.32 0.87 3.43
C GLU A 96 3.61 -0.58 3.85
N GLY A 97 2.63 -1.47 3.72
CA GLY A 97 2.83 -2.91 3.94
C GLY A 97 3.89 -3.50 3.00
N THR A 98 3.89 -3.11 1.73
CA THR A 98 4.91 -3.54 0.75
C THR A 98 6.28 -3.00 1.11
N SER A 99 6.38 -1.72 1.47
CA SER A 99 7.63 -1.08 1.89
C SER A 99 8.24 -1.78 3.12
N ILE A 100 7.41 -2.12 4.12
CA ILE A 100 7.87 -2.86 5.30
C ILE A 100 8.39 -4.24 4.88
N LEU A 101 7.66 -4.96 4.02
CA LEU A 101 8.07 -6.27 3.54
C LEU A 101 9.41 -6.21 2.79
N GLU A 102 9.63 -5.20 1.95
CA GLU A 102 10.91 -4.98 1.27
C GLU A 102 12.05 -4.73 2.26
N ASN A 103 11.83 -3.86 3.25
CA ASN A 103 12.81 -3.59 4.30
C ASN A 103 13.16 -4.86 5.10
N LEU A 104 12.15 -5.68 5.46
CA LEU A 104 12.34 -6.95 6.15
C LEU A 104 13.05 -8.00 5.29
N HIS A 105 12.72 -8.09 4.00
CA HIS A 105 13.39 -8.98 3.05
C HIS A 105 14.88 -8.69 2.99
N GLU A 106 15.23 -7.42 2.85
CA GLU A 106 16.61 -6.94 2.79
C GLU A 106 17.38 -7.13 4.10
N LEU A 107 16.69 -7.20 5.24
CA LEU A 107 17.23 -7.54 6.55
C LEU A 107 17.46 -9.06 6.73
N GLY A 108 17.06 -9.88 5.76
CA GLY A 108 17.16 -11.34 5.84
C GLY A 108 16.11 -11.98 6.74
N VAL A 109 15.05 -11.23 7.11
CA VAL A 109 13.93 -11.78 7.86
C VAL A 109 13.17 -12.76 6.94
N PRO A 110 12.97 -14.02 7.34
CA PRO A 110 12.29 -15.00 6.51
C PRO A 110 10.82 -14.61 6.35
N ILE A 111 10.50 -14.01 5.20
CA ILE A 111 9.12 -13.69 4.83
C ILE A 111 8.38 -15.00 4.63
N PRO A 112 7.14 -15.15 5.17
CA PRO A 112 6.35 -16.35 4.95
C PRO A 112 6.27 -16.65 3.45
N THR A 113 6.78 -17.83 3.07
CA THR A 113 7.06 -18.27 1.69
C THR A 113 5.86 -18.22 0.75
N VAL A 114 4.65 -17.99 1.26
CA VAL A 114 3.43 -17.76 0.48
C VAL A 114 3.50 -16.42 -0.28
N LEU A 115 4.10 -15.37 0.28
CA LEU A 115 4.25 -14.07 -0.38
C LEU A 115 5.36 -14.12 -1.44
N ALA A 116 6.51 -14.71 -1.12
CA ALA A 116 7.60 -14.92 -2.08
C ALA A 116 7.11 -15.72 -3.30
N ARG A 117 6.40 -16.84 -3.07
CA ARG A 117 5.82 -17.66 -4.14
C ARG A 117 4.73 -16.96 -4.94
N ARG A 118 3.96 -16.02 -4.34
CA ARG A 118 2.95 -15.23 -5.08
C ARG A 118 3.61 -14.17 -5.97
N ILE A 119 4.67 -13.52 -5.50
CA ILE A 119 5.43 -12.54 -6.29
C ILE A 119 6.14 -13.23 -7.47
N GLU A 120 6.72 -14.40 -7.23
CA GLU A 120 7.38 -15.20 -8.27
C GLU A 120 6.39 -15.66 -9.34
N ARG A 121 5.21 -16.16 -8.93
CA ARG A 121 4.13 -16.54 -9.84
C ARG A 121 3.60 -15.36 -10.68
N ILE A 122 3.55 -14.17 -10.09
CA ILE A 122 3.17 -12.95 -10.82
C ILE A 122 4.24 -12.58 -11.85
N LYS A 123 5.53 -12.66 -11.48
CA LYS A 123 6.64 -12.40 -12.41
C LYS A 123 6.68 -13.40 -13.57
N GLU A 124 6.40 -14.68 -13.33
CA GLU A 124 6.30 -15.68 -14.40
C GLU A 124 5.20 -15.32 -15.40
N VAL A 125 3.99 -15.02 -14.95
CA VAL A 125 2.88 -14.62 -15.84
C VAL A 125 3.20 -13.37 -16.66
N PHE A 126 3.93 -12.40 -16.10
CA PHE A 126 4.30 -11.15 -16.80
C PHE A 126 5.57 -11.24 -17.66
N LEU A 127 6.42 -12.25 -17.45
CA LEU A 127 7.63 -12.49 -18.26
C LEU A 127 7.36 -13.48 -19.40
N ASP A 128 6.36 -14.36 -19.26
CA ASP A 128 5.91 -15.28 -20.29
C ASP A 128 5.29 -14.54 -21.49
N GLU A 129 4.46 -13.51 -21.24
CA GLU A 129 3.86 -12.69 -22.30
C GLU A 129 4.86 -11.87 -23.15
N ARG A 130 6.12 -11.75 -22.71
CA ARG A 130 7.19 -11.10 -23.48
C ARG A 130 8.03 -12.07 -24.32
N GLY A 131 7.96 -13.38 -24.07
CA GLY A 131 8.64 -14.40 -24.85
C GLY A 131 7.98 -14.64 -26.22
N ASP A 132 6.65 -14.76 -26.25
CA ASP A 132 5.92 -15.12 -27.48
C ASP A 132 5.85 -14.02 -28.55
N LYS A 133 6.02 -12.74 -28.16
CA LYS A 133 6.02 -11.63 -29.13
C LYS A 133 7.32 -11.46 -29.90
N TYR A 134 8.42 -12.08 -29.47
CA TYR A 134 9.69 -12.02 -30.20
C TYR A 134 9.92 -13.19 -31.16
N GLU A 135 9.28 -14.34 -30.93
CA GLU A 135 9.36 -15.49 -31.87
C GLU A 135 8.33 -15.42 -33.01
N SER A 136 7.30 -14.57 -32.90
CA SER A 136 6.23 -14.46 -33.92
C SER A 136 6.48 -13.41 -35.02
N THR A 137 7.59 -12.65 -34.95
CA THR A 137 7.92 -11.60 -35.94
C THR A 137 9.01 -11.98 -36.95
N ASP A 138 9.59 -13.18 -36.84
CA ASP A 138 10.60 -13.70 -37.77
C ASP A 138 10.04 -14.80 -38.71
N GLY A 139 8.77 -14.69 -39.10
CA GLY A 139 8.09 -15.56 -40.08
C GLY A 139 7.82 -14.86 -41.40
#